data_AF-A0A6J6NNT3-F1
#
_entry.id   AF-A0A6J6NNT3-F1
#
_cell.length_a   1.000
_cell.length_b   1.000
_cell.length_c   1.000
_cell.angle_alpha   90.00
_cell.angle_beta   90.00
_cell.angle_gamma   90.00
#
_symmetry.space_group_name_H-M   'P 1'
#
loop_
_entity.id
_entity.type
_entity.pdbx_description
1 polymer ?
#
loop_
_entity_poly.entity_id
_entity_poly.type
_entity_poly.pdbx_seq_one_letter_code
_entity_poly.pdbx_strand_id
1 'polypeptide(L)'
;MQASIGETICVRGWTATVRPPTSYTSELKRQQMVEYGETGPPSAYQEDHLISLELGGAPADPRNLWPEPYPRASTVDQIENALNDKVCSGQLSLADAQRQEAALKHSYG
;
A
#
# COMPACT_ATOMS: atom_id res chain seq x y z
N MET A 1 -14.40 3.56 5.24
CA MET A 1 -15.21 4.78 4.97
C MET A 1 -14.73 5.90 5.89
N GLN A 2 -14.92 7.18 5.55
CA GLN A 2 -14.45 8.29 6.41
C GLN A 2 -14.96 8.18 7.86
N ALA A 3 -16.19 7.71 8.06
CA ALA A 3 -16.80 7.58 9.38
C ALA A 3 -16.12 6.54 10.29
N SER A 4 -15.42 5.55 9.72
CA SER A 4 -14.83 4.43 10.48
C SER A 4 -13.33 4.57 10.71
N ILE A 5 -12.71 5.70 10.35
CA ILE A 5 -11.24 5.83 10.41
C ILE A 5 -10.71 5.76 11.85
N GLY A 6 -11.49 6.24 12.83
CA GLY A 6 -11.16 6.20 14.25
C GLY A 6 -11.17 4.80 14.87
N GLU A 7 -11.75 3.81 14.17
CA GLU A 7 -11.79 2.40 14.57
C GLU A 7 -10.87 1.53 13.70
N THR A 8 -10.26 2.13 12.67
CA THR A 8 -9.46 1.42 11.67
C THR A 8 -8.09 2.09 11.49
N ILE A 9 -7.89 2.81 10.40
CA ILE A 9 -6.60 3.35 9.97
C ILE A 9 -5.96 4.35 10.94
N CYS A 10 -6.72 4.93 11.86
CA CYS A 10 -6.21 5.82 12.90
C CYS A 10 -5.99 5.12 14.25
N VAL A 11 -6.20 3.80 14.32
CA VAL A 11 -5.91 2.97 15.49
C VAL A 11 -4.51 2.39 15.33
N ARG A 12 -3.63 2.69 16.29
CA ARG A 12 -2.26 2.18 16.30
C ARG A 12 -2.25 0.64 16.22
N GLY A 13 -1.49 0.12 15.25
CA GLY A 13 -1.32 -1.31 15.04
C GLY A 13 -2.45 -1.98 14.25
N TRP A 14 -3.47 -1.24 13.81
CA TRP A 14 -4.58 -1.80 13.03
C TRP A 14 -4.12 -2.50 11.75
N THR A 15 -3.17 -1.91 11.01
CA THR A 15 -2.68 -2.52 9.76
C THR A 15 -2.05 -3.89 10.00
N ALA A 16 -1.39 -4.12 11.13
CA ALA A 16 -0.84 -5.43 11.49
C ALA A 16 -1.92 -6.51 11.67
N THR A 17 -3.16 -6.12 12.00
CA THR A 17 -4.29 -7.06 12.18
C THR A 17 -4.96 -7.48 10.88
N VAL A 18 -4.80 -6.67 9.81
CA VAL A 18 -5.43 -6.91 8.51
C VAL A 18 -4.44 -7.32 7.42
N ARG A 19 -3.13 -7.23 7.68
CA ARG A 19 -2.08 -7.64 6.72
C ARG A 19 -2.25 -9.12 6.34
N PRO A 20 -2.20 -9.46 5.05
CA PRO A 20 -2.23 -10.86 4.63
C PRO A 20 -0.99 -11.61 5.12
N PRO A 21 -1.05 -12.95 5.24
CA PRO A 21 0.11 -13.77 5.55
C PRO A 21 1.23 -13.57 4.52
N THR A 22 2.49 -13.59 4.97
CA THR A 22 3.65 -13.45 4.09
C THR A 22 3.75 -14.55 3.03
N SER A 23 3.21 -15.73 3.31
CA SER A 23 3.12 -16.83 2.34
C SER A 23 2.27 -16.48 1.14
N TYR A 24 1.15 -15.76 1.35
CA TYR A 24 0.28 -15.29 0.29
C TYR A 24 0.99 -14.25 -0.58
N THR A 25 1.52 -13.18 0.04
CA THR A 25 2.17 -12.09 -0.69
C THR A 25 3.45 -12.53 -1.39
N SER A 26 4.20 -13.47 -0.81
CA SER A 26 5.40 -14.01 -1.46
C SER A 26 5.06 -14.83 -2.71
N GLU A 27 3.95 -15.57 -2.70
CA GLU A 27 3.49 -16.32 -3.87
C GLU A 27 2.96 -15.40 -4.95
N LEU A 28 2.11 -14.44 -4.58
CA LEU A 28 1.56 -13.45 -5.51
C LEU A 28 2.68 -12.66 -6.20
N LYS A 29 3.67 -12.18 -5.44
CA LYS A 29 4.82 -11.46 -5.99
C LYS A 29 5.54 -12.25 -7.08
N ARG A 30 5.80 -13.54 -6.84
CA ARG A 30 6.48 -14.39 -7.84
C ARG A 30 5.67 -14.53 -9.12
N GLN A 31 4.35 -14.66 -9.00
CA GLN A 31 3.45 -14.76 -10.15
C GLN A 31 3.42 -13.45 -10.93
N GLN A 32 3.25 -12.32 -10.24
CA GLN A 32 3.18 -10.99 -10.86
C GLN A 32 4.51 -10.56 -11.49
N MET A 33 5.65 -10.91 -10.89
CA MET A 33 6.95 -10.65 -11.52
C MET A 33 7.08 -11.33 -12.89
N VAL A 34 6.55 -12.55 -13.05
CA VAL A 34 6.50 -13.22 -14.37
C VAL A 34 5.52 -12.51 -15.31
N GLU A 35 4.34 -12.14 -14.80
CA GLU A 35 3.29 -11.45 -15.57
C GLU A 35 3.75 -10.08 -16.10
N TYR A 36 4.47 -9.32 -15.28
CA TYR A 36 4.96 -7.97 -15.60
C TYR A 36 6.33 -7.96 -16.28
N GLY A 37 6.97 -9.14 -16.42
CA GLY A 37 8.27 -9.25 -17.08
C GLY A 37 9.45 -8.73 -16.23
N GLU A 38 9.29 -8.72 -14.91
CA GLU A 38 10.34 -8.32 -13.97
C GLU A 38 11.47 -9.36 -13.94
N THR A 39 12.70 -8.91 -14.14
CA THR A 39 13.88 -9.80 -14.30
C THR A 39 14.83 -9.80 -13.10
N GLY A 40 14.63 -8.90 -12.14
CA GLY A 40 15.44 -8.87 -10.92
C GLY A 40 15.13 -10.01 -9.94
N PRO A 41 15.97 -10.22 -8.92
CA PRO A 41 15.67 -11.20 -7.88
C PRO A 41 14.44 -10.74 -7.07
N PRO A 42 13.62 -11.65 -6.50
CA PRO A 42 12.45 -11.26 -5.69
C PRO A 42 12.78 -10.36 -4.49
N SER A 43 14.03 -10.33 -4.00
CA SER A 43 14.50 -9.43 -2.95
C SER A 43 14.67 -7.98 -3.41
N ALA A 44 14.72 -7.72 -4.71
CA ALA A 44 14.74 -6.37 -5.28
C ALA A 44 13.36 -5.71 -5.31
N TYR A 45 12.30 -6.44 -4.95
CA TYR A 45 10.92 -5.98 -5.01
C TYR A 45 10.19 -6.22 -3.68
N GLN A 46 9.38 -5.26 -3.29
CA GLN A 46 8.39 -5.38 -2.23
C GLN A 46 7.04 -5.73 -2.85
N GLU A 47 6.31 -6.68 -2.26
CA GLU A 47 4.91 -6.85 -2.63
C GLU A 47 4.12 -5.76 -1.90
N ASP A 48 3.65 -4.77 -2.64
CA ASP A 48 3.15 -3.54 -2.05
C ASP A 48 1.75 -3.17 -2.51
N HIS A 49 1.06 -2.37 -1.71
CA HIS A 49 -0.33 -2.02 -1.95
C HIS A 49 -0.46 -0.80 -2.87
N LEU A 50 -1.39 -0.80 -3.85
CA LEU A 50 -1.65 0.40 -4.66
C LEU A 50 -2.23 1.55 -3.81
N ILE A 51 -3.21 1.21 -2.98
CA ILE A 51 -3.68 2.01 -1.85
C ILE A 51 -3.21 1.31 -0.57
N SER A 52 -2.41 1.98 0.25
CA SER A 52 -1.88 1.42 1.48
C SER A 52 -2.97 1.00 2.46
N LEU A 53 -2.63 0.04 3.31
CA LEU A 53 -3.48 -0.32 4.44
C LEU A 53 -3.71 0.88 5.37
N GLU A 54 -2.70 1.75 5.52
CA GLU A 54 -2.82 2.99 6.30
C GLU A 54 -3.86 3.96 5.72
N LEU A 55 -4.29 3.78 4.45
CA LEU A 55 -5.38 4.50 3.82
C LEU A 55 -6.56 3.59 3.45
N GLY A 56 -6.66 2.43 4.09
CA GLY A 56 -7.83 1.54 4.01
C GLY A 56 -7.91 0.75 2.70
N GLY A 57 -6.77 0.53 2.04
CA GLY A 57 -6.69 -0.34 0.87
C GLY A 57 -7.06 -1.79 1.16
N ALA A 58 -7.39 -2.52 0.09
CA ALA A 58 -7.75 -3.93 0.20
C ALA A 58 -6.51 -4.77 0.56
N PRO A 59 -6.57 -5.60 1.62
CA PRO A 59 -5.37 -6.24 2.15
C PRO A 59 -4.81 -7.34 1.26
N ALA A 60 -5.68 -8.10 0.60
CA ALA A 60 -5.29 -9.28 -0.17
C ALA A 60 -5.81 -9.25 -1.61
N ASP A 61 -6.42 -8.16 -2.07
CA ASP A 61 -6.89 -8.08 -3.46
C ASP A 61 -5.69 -7.94 -4.40
N PRO A 62 -5.45 -8.89 -5.34
CA PRO A 62 -4.34 -8.79 -6.29
C PRO A 62 -4.36 -7.52 -7.14
N ARG A 63 -5.52 -6.88 -7.31
CA ARG A 63 -5.63 -5.61 -8.04
C ARG A 63 -5.15 -4.40 -7.23
N ASN A 64 -5.00 -4.59 -5.92
CA ASN A 64 -4.42 -3.61 -5.01
C ASN A 64 -2.99 -4.02 -4.60
N LEU A 65 -2.37 -5.01 -5.24
CA LEU A 65 -1.05 -5.52 -4.90
C LEU A 65 -0.18 -5.60 -6.15
N TRP A 66 1.10 -5.24 -6.02
CA TRP A 66 2.06 -5.33 -7.12
C TRP A 66 3.51 -5.41 -6.62
N PRO A 67 4.45 -5.94 -7.43
CA PRO A 67 5.87 -5.94 -7.09
C PRO A 67 6.47 -4.55 -7.32
N GLU A 68 6.61 -3.76 -6.27
CA GLU A 68 7.25 -2.45 -6.32
C GLU A 68 8.78 -2.57 -6.14
N PRO A 69 9.61 -2.04 -7.06
CA PRO A 69 11.06 -2.14 -6.97
C PRO A 69 11.65 -1.28 -5.84
N TYR A 70 12.71 -1.77 -5.20
CA TYR A 70 13.56 -0.95 -4.32
C TYR A 70 14.52 -0.06 -5.14
N PRO A 71 14.94 1.12 -4.61
CA PRO A 71 14.60 1.69 -3.30
C PRO A 71 13.29 2.49 -3.28
N ARG A 72 12.50 2.45 -4.37
CA ARG A 72 11.31 3.27 -4.54
C ARG A 72 10.24 2.98 -3.46
N ALA A 73 9.97 1.71 -3.19
CA ALA A 73 9.03 1.30 -2.13
C ALA A 73 9.25 2.08 -0.82
N SER A 74 10.51 2.17 -0.35
CA SER A 74 10.85 2.90 0.89
C SER A 74 10.62 4.41 0.83
N THR A 75 10.66 5.01 -0.36
CA THR A 75 10.37 6.44 -0.54
C THR A 75 8.87 6.70 -0.46
N VAL A 76 8.08 5.81 -1.07
CA VAL A 76 6.62 5.90 -1.10
C VAL A 76 6.03 5.68 0.30
N ASP A 77 6.57 4.72 1.07
CA ASP A 77 6.20 4.48 2.47
C ASP A 77 6.18 5.77 3.33
N GLN A 78 7.16 6.67 3.15
CA GLN A 78 7.23 7.92 3.91
C GLN A 78 6.08 8.86 3.57
N ILE A 79 5.66 8.87 2.31
CA ILE A 79 4.55 9.70 1.84
C ILE A 79 3.22 9.13 2.33
N GLU A 80 3.06 7.81 2.32
CA GLU A 80 1.87 7.13 2.84
C GLU A 80 1.64 7.45 4.32
N ASN A 81 2.70 7.41 5.14
CA ASN A 81 2.63 7.80 6.56
C ASN A 81 2.16 9.26 6.72
N ALA A 82 2.71 10.18 5.93
CA ALA A 82 2.32 11.59 5.98
C ALA A 82 0.86 11.83 5.53
N LEU A 83 0.35 11.02 4.60
CA LEU A 83 -1.06 11.07 4.18
C LEU A 83 -1.97 10.53 5.29
N ASN A 84 -1.62 9.41 5.92
CA ASN A 84 -2.37 8.88 7.07
C ASN A 84 -2.45 9.91 8.21
N ASP A 85 -1.34 10.54 8.58
CA ASP A 85 -1.30 11.59 9.62
C ASP A 85 -2.26 12.74 9.31
N LYS A 86 -2.33 13.18 8.05
CA LYS A 86 -3.27 14.23 7.60
C LYS A 86 -4.72 13.77 7.67
N VAL A 87 -5.01 12.50 7.36
CA VAL A 87 -6.35 11.92 7.49
C VAL A 87 -6.76 11.83 8.95
N CYS A 88 -5.89 11.30 9.81
CA CYS A 88 -6.18 11.10 11.22
C CYS A 88 -6.22 12.39 12.04
N SER A 89 -5.57 13.46 11.57
CA SER A 89 -5.72 14.82 12.11
C SER A 89 -6.90 15.61 11.52
N GLY A 90 -7.62 15.06 10.54
CA GLY A 90 -8.75 15.72 9.88
C GLY A 90 -8.38 16.82 8.90
N GLN A 91 -7.09 16.98 8.56
CA GLN A 91 -6.59 17.95 7.58
C GLN A 91 -6.86 17.53 6.14
N LEU A 92 -7.08 16.24 5.90
CA LEU A 92 -7.34 15.65 4.59
C LEU A 92 -8.44 14.60 4.69
N SER A 93 -9.32 14.49 3.69
CA SER A 93 -10.26 13.38 3.65
C SER A 93 -9.55 12.10 3.21
N LEU A 94 -10.05 10.94 3.67
CA LEU A 94 -9.56 9.62 3.24
C LEU A 94 -9.61 9.49 1.72
N ALA A 95 -10.70 9.94 1.10
CA ALA A 95 -10.86 9.87 -0.35
C ALA A 95 -9.81 10.72 -1.09
N ASP A 96 -9.43 11.87 -0.55
CA ASP A 96 -8.39 12.72 -1.17
C ASP A 96 -7.00 12.13 -0.98
N ALA A 97 -6.72 11.52 0.18
CA ALA A 97 -5.49 10.82 0.45
C ALA A 97 -5.28 9.63 -0.51
N GLN A 98 -6.32 8.80 -0.68
CA GLN A 98 -6.30 7.67 -1.62
C GLN A 98 -6.06 8.12 -3.06
N ARG A 99 -6.65 9.24 -3.49
CA ARG A 99 -6.40 9.78 -4.84
C ARG A 99 -4.98 10.30 -5.01
N GLN A 100 -4.41 10.93 -3.99
CA GLN A 100 -3.01 11.38 -4.02
C GLN A 100 -2.04 10.20 -4.09
N GLU A 101 -2.26 9.17 -3.26
CA GLU A 101 -1.46 7.95 -3.26
C GLU A 101 -1.51 7.23 -4.62
N ALA A 102 -2.71 7.00 -5.16
CA ALA A 102 -2.87 6.40 -6.48
C ALA A 102 -2.15 7.21 -7.57
N ALA A 103 -2.24 8.55 -7.53
CA ALA A 103 -1.53 9.40 -8.47
C ALA A 103 -0.01 9.29 -8.32
N LEU A 104 0.52 9.18 -7.10
CA LEU A 104 1.95 8.99 -6.81
C LEU A 104 2.46 7.62 -7.28
N LYS A 105 1.62 6.58 -7.17
CA LYS A 105 2.00 5.24 -7.66
C LYS A 105 1.90 5.14 -9.19
N HIS A 106 0.96 5.84 -9.83
CA HIS A 106 0.79 5.84 -11.29
C HIS A 106 1.74 6.77 -12.06
N SER A 107 2.08 7.95 -11.52
CA SER A 107 2.86 8.97 -12.25
C SER A 107 4.36 8.69 -12.32
N TYR A 108 4.80 7.57 -11.74
CA TYR A 108 6.20 7.19 -11.67
C TYR A 108 6.45 5.76 -12.18
N GLY A 109 5.53 5.25 -13.00
CA GLY A 109 5.67 4.03 -13.81
C GLY A 109 5.96 4.36 -15.27
#